data_AF-A0A0S2ENU4-F1
#
_entry.id   AF-A0A0S2ENU4-F1
#
_cell.length_a   1.000
_cell.length_b   1.000
_cell.length_c   1.000
_cell.angle_alpha   90.00
_cell.angle_beta   90.00
_cell.angle_gamma   90.00
#
_symmetry.space_group_name_H-M   'P 1'
#
loop_
_entity.id
_entity.type
_entity.pdbx_description
1 polymer ?
#
loop_
_entity_poly.entity_id
_entity_poly.type
_entity_poly.pdbx_seq_one_letter_code
_entity_poly.pdbx_strand_id
1 'polypeptide(L)'
;MATERQKTIAKNLTLLIPRVPFLDAEAIRAAAGSRHMRDLSPASAVWLATLAHVRHQHTDYDELRDEGYEKDQARFFVVDAVNAVLDQWGATRHLVSEPDSDEEWDDEDEPEDGETSALPLKHRPRPDAD
;
A
#
# COMPACT_ATOMS: atom_id res chain seq x y z
N MET A 1 30.87 -16.37 -19.70
CA MET A 1 29.48 -16.65 -20.10
C MET A 1 28.56 -16.40 -18.91
N ALA A 2 27.37 -15.85 -19.12
CA ALA A 2 26.39 -15.64 -18.05
C ALA A 2 25.80 -16.97 -17.58
N THR A 3 25.52 -17.10 -16.28
CA THR A 3 24.90 -18.29 -15.68
C THR A 3 23.43 -18.41 -16.11
N GLU A 4 22.86 -19.61 -15.99
CA GLU A 4 21.42 -19.84 -16.27
C GLU A 4 20.52 -18.95 -15.42
N ARG A 5 20.91 -18.70 -14.16
CA ARG A 5 20.20 -17.76 -13.27
C ARG A 5 20.25 -16.33 -13.80
N GLN A 6 21.43 -15.85 -14.24
CA GLN A 6 21.59 -14.51 -14.80
C GLN A 6 20.77 -14.33 -16.09
N LYS A 7 20.74 -15.34 -16.97
CA LYS A 7 19.89 -15.32 -18.18
C LYS A 7 18.41 -15.25 -17.83
N THR A 8 17.99 -16.03 -16.83
CA THR A 8 16.58 -16.05 -16.37
C THR A 8 16.18 -14.72 -15.74
N ILE A 9 17.06 -14.09 -14.95
CA ILE A 9 16.84 -12.74 -14.41
C ILE A 9 16.69 -11.72 -15.54
N ALA A 10 17.59 -11.73 -16.52
CA ALA A 10 17.51 -10.80 -17.65
C ALA A 10 16.18 -10.95 -18.41
N LYS A 11 15.74 -12.19 -18.66
CA LYS A 11 14.44 -12.48 -19.29
C LYS A 11 13.27 -11.93 -18.46
N ASN A 12 13.25 -12.20 -17.14
CA ASN A 12 12.18 -11.72 -16.27
C ASN A 12 12.15 -10.19 -16.18
N LEU A 13 13.30 -9.53 -16.18
CA LEU A 13 13.38 -8.07 -16.18
C LEU A 13 12.77 -7.47 -17.46
N THR A 14 13.10 -8.02 -18.64
CA THR A 14 12.52 -7.59 -19.91
C THR A 14 11.00 -7.83 -19.97
N LEU A 15 10.51 -8.93 -19.39
CA LEU A 15 9.08 -9.21 -19.30
C LEU A 15 8.36 -8.30 -18.30
N LEU A 16 9.02 -7.95 -17.20
CA LEU A 16 8.43 -7.14 -16.15
C LEU A 16 8.36 -5.67 -16.54
N ILE A 17 9.48 -5.06 -16.97
CA ILE A 17 9.66 -3.61 -17.18
C ILE A 17 10.42 -3.37 -18.49
N PRO A 18 9.78 -3.53 -19.66
CA PRO A 18 10.45 -3.50 -20.96
C PRO A 18 11.06 -2.15 -21.35
N ARG A 19 10.64 -1.04 -20.73
CA ARG A 19 11.08 0.32 -21.08
C ARG A 19 12.01 0.95 -20.03
N VAL A 20 12.49 0.16 -19.07
CA VAL A 20 13.40 0.64 -18.01
C VAL A 20 14.70 1.23 -18.61
N PRO A 21 15.19 2.37 -18.11
CA PRO A 21 16.48 2.91 -18.52
C PRO A 21 17.64 1.96 -18.21
N PHE A 22 18.71 2.02 -19.00
CA PHE A 22 19.81 1.07 -18.90
C PHE A 22 20.47 1.03 -17.51
N LEU A 23 20.69 2.20 -16.89
CA LEU A 23 21.34 2.29 -15.57
C LEU A 23 20.49 1.64 -14.49
N ASP A 24 19.19 1.91 -14.47
CA ASP A 24 18.24 1.28 -13.55
C ASP A 24 18.17 -0.24 -13.80
N ALA A 25 18.14 -0.67 -15.07
CA ALA A 25 18.12 -2.08 -15.43
C ALA A 25 19.34 -2.85 -14.89
N GLU A 26 20.53 -2.27 -15.02
CA GLU A 26 21.77 -2.86 -14.50
C GLU A 26 21.77 -2.95 -12.98
N ALA A 27 21.34 -1.89 -12.28
CA ALA A 27 21.23 -1.87 -10.83
C ALA A 27 20.27 -2.98 -10.33
N ILE A 28 19.08 -3.09 -10.95
CA ILE A 28 18.09 -4.10 -10.61
C ILE A 28 18.61 -5.52 -10.92
N ARG A 29 19.29 -5.72 -12.07
CA ARG A 29 19.92 -7.01 -12.41
C ARG A 29 20.95 -7.43 -11.36
N ALA A 30 21.80 -6.51 -10.93
CA ALA A 30 22.81 -6.77 -9.91
C ALA A 30 22.17 -7.12 -8.56
N ALA A 31 21.15 -6.35 -8.14
CA ALA A 31 20.44 -6.56 -6.89
C ALA A 31 19.69 -7.91 -6.86
N ALA A 32 18.93 -8.24 -7.91
CA ALA A 32 18.24 -9.54 -8.06
C ALA A 32 19.24 -10.73 -8.16
N GLY A 33 20.45 -10.45 -8.66
CA GLY A 33 21.57 -11.38 -8.77
C GLY A 33 22.29 -11.68 -7.45
N SER A 34 22.04 -10.90 -6.40
CA SER A 34 22.82 -10.90 -5.16
C SER A 34 22.69 -12.19 -4.34
N ARG A 35 23.67 -12.42 -3.46
CA ARG A 35 23.76 -13.63 -2.62
C ARG A 35 22.53 -13.88 -1.75
N HIS A 36 21.95 -12.82 -1.19
CA HIS A 36 20.81 -12.92 -0.27
C HIS A 36 19.47 -13.13 -0.99
N MET A 37 19.42 -12.96 -2.32
CA MET A 37 18.24 -13.22 -3.15
C MET A 37 18.25 -14.62 -3.78
N ARG A 38 19.23 -15.47 -3.45
CA ARG A 38 19.44 -16.76 -4.13
C ARG A 38 18.35 -17.80 -3.87
N ASP A 39 17.71 -17.72 -2.72
CA ASP A 39 16.63 -18.66 -2.34
C ASP A 39 15.28 -18.26 -2.94
N LEU A 40 15.17 -17.07 -3.54
CA LEU A 40 13.98 -16.60 -4.23
C LEU A 40 13.95 -17.08 -5.68
N SER A 41 12.74 -17.25 -6.20
CA SER A 41 12.54 -17.41 -7.64
C SER A 41 13.11 -16.18 -8.39
N PRO A 42 13.69 -16.35 -9.60
CA PRO A 42 14.19 -15.21 -10.37
C PRO A 42 13.15 -14.11 -10.61
N ALA A 43 11.88 -14.48 -10.81
CA ALA A 43 10.79 -13.52 -10.98
C ALA A 43 10.55 -12.70 -9.71
N SER A 44 10.47 -13.36 -8.55
CA SER A 44 10.31 -12.68 -7.25
C SER A 44 11.51 -11.79 -6.92
N ALA A 45 12.73 -12.26 -7.18
CA ALA A 45 13.95 -11.49 -6.97
C ALA A 45 13.98 -10.22 -7.82
N VAL A 46 13.59 -10.32 -9.09
CA VAL A 46 13.47 -9.15 -9.98
C VAL A 46 12.40 -8.18 -9.47
N TRP A 47 11.21 -8.68 -9.11
CA TRP A 47 10.13 -7.83 -8.60
C TRP A 47 10.54 -7.05 -7.34
N LEU A 48 11.12 -7.73 -6.34
CA LEU A 48 11.56 -7.10 -5.10
C LEU A 48 12.72 -6.12 -5.33
N ALA A 49 13.67 -6.47 -6.21
CA ALA A 49 14.77 -5.58 -6.58
C ALA A 49 14.26 -4.32 -7.30
N THR A 50 13.28 -4.46 -8.21
CA THR A 50 12.64 -3.32 -8.88
C THR A 50 11.95 -2.42 -7.87
N LEU A 51 11.11 -2.96 -6.98
CA LEU A 51 10.40 -2.17 -5.97
C LEU A 51 11.37 -1.43 -5.03
N ALA A 52 12.42 -2.12 -4.57
CA ALA A 52 13.42 -1.49 -3.72
C ALA A 52 14.14 -0.36 -4.47
N HIS A 53 14.58 -0.61 -5.71
CA HIS A 53 15.27 0.37 -6.52
C HIS A 53 14.41 1.61 -6.80
N VAL A 54 13.17 1.43 -7.28
CA VAL A 54 12.24 2.52 -7.54
C VAL A 54 11.99 3.33 -6.28
N ARG A 55 11.71 2.65 -5.16
CA ARG A 55 11.46 3.32 -3.89
C ARG A 55 12.66 4.18 -3.44
N HIS A 56 13.88 3.65 -3.51
CA HIS A 56 15.05 4.39 -3.04
C HIS A 56 15.57 5.44 -4.02
N GLN A 57 15.27 5.35 -5.33
CA GLN A 57 15.91 6.20 -6.35
C GLN A 57 14.94 7.15 -7.06
N HIS A 58 13.65 6.85 -7.02
CA HIS A 58 12.63 7.58 -7.78
C HIS A 58 11.49 8.07 -6.89
N THR A 59 11.64 8.01 -5.56
CA THR A 59 10.66 8.53 -4.60
C THR A 59 11.35 9.14 -3.39
N ASP A 60 10.60 9.92 -2.61
CA ASP A 60 11.09 10.60 -1.40
C ASP A 60 11.18 9.66 -0.18
N TYR A 61 11.20 8.33 -0.39
CA TYR A 61 11.20 7.34 0.69
C TYR A 61 12.35 7.55 1.67
N ASP A 62 13.57 7.80 1.18
CA ASP A 62 14.73 7.98 2.06
C ASP A 62 14.63 9.31 2.85
N GLU A 63 14.05 10.36 2.25
CA GLU A 63 13.77 11.63 2.93
C GLU A 63 12.74 11.44 4.06
N LEU A 64 11.62 10.77 3.78
CA LEU A 64 10.61 10.41 4.80
C LEU A 64 11.22 9.60 5.95
N ARG A 65 12.16 8.70 5.63
CA ARG A 65 12.87 7.90 6.66
C ARG A 65 13.76 8.78 7.53
N ASP A 66 14.43 9.77 6.96
CA ASP A 66 15.30 10.70 7.68
C ASP A 66 14.49 11.71 8.53
N GLU A 67 13.27 12.05 8.10
CA GLU A 67 12.30 12.84 8.87
C GLU A 67 11.68 12.10 10.07
N GLY A 68 11.96 10.80 10.19
CA GLY A 68 11.54 9.97 11.31
C GLY A 68 10.27 9.17 11.08
N TYR A 69 9.73 9.13 9.86
CA TYR A 69 8.61 8.27 9.55
C TYR A 69 9.00 6.79 9.68
N GLU A 70 8.08 6.01 10.26
CA GLU A 70 8.26 4.57 10.30
C GLU A 70 8.22 3.98 8.89
N LYS A 71 8.78 2.78 8.76
CA LYS A 71 8.96 2.11 7.48
C LYS A 71 7.64 1.92 6.73
N ASP A 72 6.58 1.54 7.43
CA ASP A 72 5.29 1.26 6.80
C ASP A 72 4.54 2.54 6.44
N GLN A 73 4.68 3.60 7.24
CA GLN A 73 4.20 4.94 6.90
C GLN A 73 4.90 5.49 5.64
N ALA A 74 6.24 5.45 5.62
CA ALA A 74 7.01 5.91 4.47
C ALA A 74 6.68 5.10 3.20
N ARG A 75 6.44 3.79 3.34
CA ARG A 75 6.00 2.94 2.22
C ARG A 75 4.62 3.33 1.70
N PHE A 76 3.69 3.63 2.59
CA PHE A 76 2.33 4.04 2.23
C PHE A 76 2.36 5.32 1.38
N PHE A 77 3.09 6.35 1.81
CA PHE A 77 3.18 7.62 1.09
C PHE A 77 3.77 7.53 -0.32
N VAL A 78 4.68 6.57 -0.54
CA VAL A 78 5.37 6.46 -1.83
C VAL A 78 4.73 5.46 -2.79
N VAL A 79 3.64 4.76 -2.42
CA VAL A 79 3.06 3.72 -3.30
C VAL A 79 2.64 4.28 -4.65
N ASP A 80 1.99 5.44 -4.68
CA ASP A 80 1.54 6.06 -5.93
C ASP A 80 2.72 6.51 -6.79
N ALA A 81 3.75 7.08 -6.18
CA ALA A 81 4.98 7.47 -6.88
C ALA A 81 5.71 6.24 -7.46
N VAL A 82 5.76 5.13 -6.71
CA VAL A 82 6.30 3.85 -7.21
C VAL A 82 5.51 3.37 -8.42
N ASN A 83 4.18 3.38 -8.34
CA ASN A 83 3.32 2.91 -9.43
C ASN A 83 3.45 3.81 -10.68
N ALA A 84 3.58 5.13 -10.53
CA ALA A 84 3.83 6.03 -11.64
C ALA A 84 5.12 5.70 -12.42
N VAL A 85 6.19 5.34 -11.71
CA VAL A 85 7.46 4.91 -12.32
C VAL A 85 7.31 3.54 -13.00
N LEU A 86 6.60 2.61 -12.36
CA LEU A 86 6.29 1.31 -12.95
C LEU A 86 5.50 1.46 -14.26
N ASP A 87 4.49 2.33 -14.30
CA ASP A 87 3.74 2.68 -15.51
C ASP A 87 4.64 3.25 -16.60
N GLN A 88 5.52 4.19 -16.24
CA GLN A 88 6.47 4.79 -17.19
C GLN A 88 7.38 3.72 -17.83
N TRP A 89 7.79 2.71 -17.05
CA TRP A 89 8.63 1.61 -17.52
C TRP A 89 7.84 0.49 -18.22
N GLY A 90 6.51 0.61 -18.26
CA GLY A 90 5.60 -0.36 -18.87
C GLY A 90 5.47 -1.64 -18.07
N ALA A 91 5.43 -1.52 -16.73
CA ALA A 91 5.37 -2.67 -15.84
C ALA A 91 4.15 -3.55 -16.10
N THR A 92 4.31 -4.86 -16.08
CA THR A 92 3.18 -5.80 -16.23
C THR A 92 2.36 -6.00 -14.96
N ARG A 93 2.71 -5.32 -13.87
CA ARG A 93 2.00 -5.38 -12.58
C ARG A 93 2.30 -4.17 -11.70
N HIS A 94 1.37 -3.82 -10.80
CA HIS A 94 1.48 -2.71 -9.86
C HIS A 94 1.65 -3.18 -8.41
N LEU A 95 2.12 -2.26 -7.57
CA LEU A 95 2.11 -2.40 -6.12
C LEU A 95 0.74 -2.00 -5.58
N VAL A 96 0.16 -2.83 -4.72
CA VAL A 96 -1.13 -2.60 -4.08
C VAL A 96 -0.87 -2.33 -2.60
N SER A 97 -1.33 -1.18 -2.10
CA SER A 97 -1.47 -0.93 -0.65
C SER A 97 -2.63 -1.78 -0.14
N GLU A 98 -2.55 -2.30 1.08
CA GLU A 98 -3.78 -2.80 1.72
C GLU A 98 -4.81 -1.66 1.68
N PRO A 99 -6.00 -1.88 1.09
CA PRO A 99 -7.04 -0.86 1.15
C PRO A 99 -7.31 -0.63 2.64
N ASP A 100 -7.51 0.63 3.04
CA ASP A 100 -8.32 0.87 4.22
C ASP A 100 -9.57 0.01 3.98
N SER A 101 -9.79 -0.99 4.83
CA SER A 101 -11.07 -1.64 4.84
C SER A 101 -12.03 -0.50 5.13
N ASP A 102 -12.72 -0.04 4.10
CA ASP A 102 -13.91 0.77 4.22
C ASP A 102 -14.87 -0.11 5.05
N GLU A 103 -14.69 -0.11 6.37
CA GLU A 103 -15.72 -0.48 7.31
C GLU A 103 -16.81 0.54 7.01
N GLU A 104 -17.66 0.16 6.06
CA GLU A 104 -18.94 0.77 5.78
C GLU A 104 -19.61 0.85 7.14
N TRP A 105 -19.48 2.01 7.77
CA TRP A 105 -20.25 2.37 8.95
C TRP A 105 -21.68 2.35 8.45
N ASP A 106 -22.32 1.20 8.64
CA ASP A 106 -23.74 1.02 8.42
C ASP A 106 -24.39 1.96 9.45
N ASP A 107 -24.77 3.16 9.03
CA ASP A 107 -25.62 4.08 9.78
C ASP A 107 -27.05 3.47 9.89
N GLU A 108 -27.16 2.23 10.38
CA GLU A 108 -28.41 1.64 10.86
C GLU A 108 -28.56 2.03 12.34
N ASP A 109 -28.95 3.28 12.62
CA ASP A 109 -29.77 3.67 13.78
C ASP A 109 -29.98 5.21 13.83
N GLU A 110 -30.64 5.79 12.82
CA GLU A 110 -31.41 7.03 13.05
C GLU A 110 -32.82 6.64 13.51
N PRO A 111 -33.20 6.84 14.80
CA PRO A 111 -34.59 6.74 15.19
C PRO A 111 -35.36 7.96 14.63
N GLU A 112 -36.15 7.71 13.59
CA GLU A 112 -37.11 8.65 13.00
C GLU A 112 -38.02 9.22 14.11
N ASP A 113 -37.77 10.48 14.45
CA ASP A 113 -38.57 11.28 15.35
C ASP A 113 -39.94 11.60 14.72
N GLY A 114 -40.95 10.79 15.08
CA GLY A 114 -42.33 10.91 14.61
C GLY A 114 -43.40 10.52 15.64
N GLU A 115 -43.65 11.42 16.59
CA GLU A 115 -44.91 11.69 17.30
C GLU A 115 -45.67 10.61 18.16
N THR A 116 -45.87 11.01 19.43
CA THR A 116 -46.97 10.72 20.36
C THR A 116 -46.89 9.50 21.29
N SER A 117 -46.57 9.75 22.56
CA SER A 117 -47.28 9.07 23.65
C SER A 117 -47.38 9.95 24.89
N ALA A 118 -48.62 10.22 25.28
CA ALA A 118 -49.01 11.05 26.41
C ALA A 118 -48.46 10.49 27.73
N LEU A 119 -47.77 11.33 28.50
CA LEU A 119 -47.39 11.02 29.88
C LEU A 119 -48.63 11.05 30.79
N PRO A 120 -48.97 9.99 31.54
CA PRO A 120 -50.00 10.09 32.57
C PRO A 120 -49.46 10.89 33.78
N LEU A 121 -50.08 12.04 34.02
CA LEU A 121 -49.89 12.88 35.21
C LEU A 121 -50.12 12.06 36.49
N LYS A 122 -49.07 11.85 37.27
CA LYS A 122 -49.16 11.24 38.61
C LYS A 122 -49.83 12.24 39.56
N HIS A 123 -51.03 11.88 40.02
CA HIS A 123 -51.81 12.63 40.99
C HIS A 123 -51.02 12.75 42.32
N ARG A 124 -50.70 13.98 42.75
CA ARG A 124 -50.21 14.23 44.11
C ARG A 124 -51.42 14.41 45.04
N PRO A 125 -51.46 13.76 46.21
CA PRO A 125 -52.55 13.92 47.15
C PRO A 125 -52.56 15.32 47.75
N ARG A 126 -53.76 15.89 47.93
CA ARG A 126 -53.98 17.15 48.66
C ARG A 126 -53.78 16.90 50.17
N PRO A 127 -53.05 17.76 50.89
CA PRO A 127 -53.07 17.78 52.35
C PRO A 127 -54.28 18.59 52.85
N ASP A 128 -54.90 18.07 53.91
CA ASP A 128 -56.05 18.63 54.62
C ASP A 128 -55.75 20.00 55.26
N ALA A 129 -56.72 20.92 55.24
CA ALA A 129 -56.85 22.03 56.20
C ALA A 129 -58.26 22.66 56.15
N ASP A 130 -58.95 22.55 57.30
CA ASP A 130 -60.20 23.18 57.81
C ASP A 130 -61.55 23.02 57.08
#